data_AF-A0A0R3F2F9-F1
#
_entry.id   AF-A0A0R3F2F9-F1
#
_cell.length_a   1.000
_cell.length_b   1.000
_cell.length_c   1.000
_cell.angle_alpha   90.00
_cell.angle_beta   90.00
_cell.angle_gamma   90.00
#
_symmetry.space_group_name_H-M   'P 1'
#
loop_
_entity.id
_entity.type
_entity.pdbx_description
1 polymer ?
#
loop_
_entity_poly.entity_id
_entity_poly.type
_entity_poly.pdbx_seq_one_letter_code
_entity_poly.pdbx_strand_id
1 'polypeptide(L)'
;MLRISGLSASPATKRTLGILLALLVGLPATACDPKPPADTPTATSAVVPVSTTTAPLPPNFPRGPATIEATLDGHPLTFSDPVCLGFTEETTIGFSTAPQASSLSLRLDTGTSTVNEISIGAPDGGMYLWKTWSHLPSPPTVVVQGSTYNVSGVVFLNLDPGEPKPIPFTVTATCPAYPHPQQPSAPPLPPTPDPKGPRVNATVDGRVLVDGTDAASCIREPNGSLKIAVKPGLGKLGNTLTFEVKDDAVLHGYVGGALFNYTTRVPADASVAKEGNILHVKANLYRIYQNKSYDEPHPVELTATCPGL
;
A
#
# COMPACT_ATOMS: atom_id res chain seq x y z
N MET A 1 50.65 12.64 -8.79
CA MET A 1 51.16 13.58 -9.83
C MET A 1 50.23 13.50 -11.04
N LEU A 2 50.06 14.61 -11.77
CA LEU A 2 49.12 14.75 -12.92
C LEU A 2 49.77 14.47 -14.29
N ARG A 3 48.91 14.12 -15.26
CA ARG A 3 48.91 14.33 -16.75
C ARG A 3 48.43 13.04 -17.42
N ILE A 4 47.25 12.92 -18.06
CA ILE A 4 46.50 13.75 -19.04
C ILE A 4 47.21 13.93 -20.39
N SER A 5 46.73 13.17 -21.39
CA SER A 5 46.52 13.53 -22.82
C SER A 5 45.95 12.28 -23.54
N GLY A 6 44.99 12.34 -24.47
CA GLY A 6 44.26 13.48 -25.04
C GLY A 6 42.94 13.06 -25.73
N LEU A 7 42.16 14.03 -26.23
CA LEU A 7 40.82 13.86 -26.85
C LEU A 7 40.87 13.67 -28.38
N SER A 8 39.83 13.04 -28.94
CA SER A 8 39.16 13.32 -30.26
C SER A 8 38.29 12.10 -30.66
N ALA A 9 37.07 12.18 -31.22
CA ALA A 9 36.05 13.24 -31.35
C ALA A 9 34.67 12.57 -31.63
N SER A 10 33.58 13.36 -31.61
CA SER A 10 32.16 12.94 -31.62
C SER A 10 31.57 12.54 -33.00
N PRO A 11 30.35 11.92 -33.06
CA PRO A 11 29.81 11.26 -34.26
C PRO A 11 28.79 12.12 -35.06
N ALA A 12 28.38 11.67 -36.26
CA ALA A 12 26.96 11.66 -36.72
C ALA A 12 26.71 11.23 -38.20
N THR A 13 25.46 10.75 -38.45
CA THR A 13 24.56 11.03 -39.62
C THR A 13 24.32 9.98 -40.73
N LYS A 14 23.03 9.94 -41.14
CA LYS A 14 22.35 9.36 -42.34
C LYS A 14 21.81 7.93 -42.12
N ARG A 15 20.50 7.66 -42.00
CA ARG A 15 19.25 8.27 -42.53
C ARG A 15 19.13 8.13 -44.07
N THR A 16 18.37 7.11 -44.49
CA THR A 16 18.09 6.72 -45.87
C THR A 16 16.65 7.08 -46.24
N LEU A 17 16.38 7.50 -47.49
CA LEU A 17 15.07 7.97 -47.95
C LEU A 17 14.91 7.72 -49.47
N GLY A 18 13.68 7.40 -49.91
CA GLY A 18 13.30 7.00 -51.29
C GLY A 18 12.56 5.66 -51.24
N ILE A 19 11.44 5.44 -51.94
CA ILE A 19 11.00 5.91 -53.26
C ILE A 19 9.55 6.47 -53.22
N LEU A 20 9.11 7.17 -54.28
CA LEU A 20 7.87 7.97 -54.37
C LEU A 20 7.19 7.73 -55.76
N LEU A 21 5.90 8.09 -55.90
CA LEU A 21 5.02 8.11 -57.11
C LEU A 21 4.31 6.78 -57.51
N ALA A 22 3.08 6.75 -58.10
CA ALA A 22 2.01 7.77 -58.24
C ALA A 22 0.72 7.26 -58.96
N LEU A 23 -0.43 7.96 -58.76
CA LEU A 23 -1.64 8.13 -59.63
C LEU A 23 -2.49 6.88 -60.06
N LEU A 24 -3.77 6.95 -60.51
CA LEU A 24 -5.00 7.75 -60.22
C LEU A 24 -6.20 7.19 -61.07
N VAL A 25 -7.45 7.54 -60.72
CA VAL A 25 -8.73 7.43 -61.50
C VAL A 25 -9.44 6.05 -61.61
N GLY A 26 -10.78 6.04 -61.39
CA GLY A 26 -11.69 5.00 -61.92
C GLY A 26 -13.05 4.85 -61.21
N LEU A 27 -14.07 5.61 -61.62
CA LEU A 27 -15.49 5.47 -61.20
C LEU A 27 -16.38 5.30 -62.43
N PRO A 28 -17.42 4.43 -62.38
CA PRO A 28 -18.72 4.80 -62.95
C PRO A 28 -19.94 4.28 -62.16
N ALA A 29 -21.14 4.73 -62.54
CA ALA A 29 -22.46 4.34 -62.02
C ALA A 29 -23.50 4.41 -63.18
N THR A 30 -24.77 4.02 -63.10
CA THR A 30 -25.70 3.66 -61.99
C THR A 30 -26.69 2.57 -62.44
N ALA A 31 -27.17 1.67 -61.57
CA ALA A 31 -28.44 0.95 -61.82
C ALA A 31 -29.14 0.38 -60.58
N CYS A 32 -30.41 0.79 -60.40
CA CYS A 32 -31.57 0.10 -59.83
C CYS A 32 -31.53 -0.60 -58.45
N ASP A 33 -32.39 -0.08 -57.57
CA ASP A 33 -32.94 -0.66 -56.33
C ASP A 33 -33.62 -2.03 -56.53
N PRO A 34 -33.73 -2.90 -55.50
CA PRO A 34 -34.84 -2.74 -54.56
C PRO A 34 -34.55 -3.02 -53.07
N LYS A 35 -34.68 -1.97 -52.26
CA LYS A 35 -35.27 -1.87 -50.92
C LYS A 35 -35.38 -3.18 -50.10
N PRO A 36 -34.49 -3.38 -49.11
CA PRO A 36 -34.71 -4.34 -48.02
C PRO A 36 -35.94 -3.98 -47.16
N PRO A 37 -36.55 -4.94 -46.45
CA PRO A 37 -37.64 -4.67 -45.51
C PRO A 37 -37.16 -3.78 -44.35
N ALA A 38 -38.09 -3.02 -43.75
CA ALA A 38 -37.77 -2.06 -42.71
C ALA A 38 -37.23 -2.74 -41.44
N ASP A 39 -36.09 -2.26 -40.94
CA ASP A 39 -35.59 -2.65 -39.63
C ASP A 39 -36.59 -2.26 -38.54
N THR A 40 -36.99 -3.25 -37.75
CA THR A 40 -37.67 -3.04 -36.48
C THR A 40 -36.75 -2.19 -35.59
N PRO A 41 -37.24 -1.15 -34.88
CA PRO A 41 -36.37 -0.30 -34.07
C PRO A 41 -35.68 -1.12 -32.98
N THR A 42 -34.39 -1.37 -33.16
CA THR A 42 -33.52 -1.95 -32.13
C THR A 42 -33.67 -1.11 -30.87
N ALA A 43 -34.11 -1.74 -29.78
CA ALA A 43 -34.22 -1.06 -28.50
C ALA A 43 -32.86 -0.42 -28.16
N THR A 44 -32.82 0.91 -28.07
CA THR A 44 -31.62 1.66 -27.69
C THR A 44 -31.21 1.19 -26.31
N SER A 45 -30.24 0.28 -26.25
CA SER A 45 -29.62 -0.12 -25.00
C SER A 45 -28.98 1.14 -24.43
N ALA A 46 -29.58 1.67 -23.38
CA ALA A 46 -29.11 2.89 -22.75
C ALA A 46 -27.71 2.62 -22.20
N VAL A 47 -26.69 3.08 -22.92
CA VAL A 47 -25.34 3.18 -22.40
C VAL A 47 -25.44 4.14 -21.23
N VAL A 48 -25.55 3.58 -20.03
CA VAL A 48 -25.46 4.34 -18.79
C VAL A 48 -24.13 5.08 -18.87
N PRO A 49 -24.12 6.43 -18.88
CA PRO A 49 -22.86 7.14 -18.90
C PRO A 49 -22.12 6.75 -17.65
N VAL A 50 -20.98 6.06 -17.81
CA VAL A 50 -20.03 5.87 -16.72
C VAL A 50 -19.58 7.26 -16.35
N SER A 51 -20.15 7.80 -15.27
CA SER A 51 -19.72 9.05 -14.70
C SER A 51 -18.29 8.84 -14.22
N THR A 52 -17.33 9.21 -15.06
CA THR A 52 -15.97 9.51 -14.66
C THR A 52 -16.01 10.81 -13.85
N THR A 53 -16.63 10.74 -12.68
CA THR A 53 -16.47 11.73 -11.63
C THR A 53 -15.00 11.63 -11.25
N THR A 54 -14.18 12.52 -11.81
CA THR A 54 -12.79 12.68 -11.39
C THR A 54 -12.81 12.79 -9.87
N ALA A 55 -12.14 11.87 -9.18
CA ALA A 55 -12.06 11.93 -7.73
C ALA A 55 -11.58 13.35 -7.35
N PRO A 56 -12.26 14.06 -6.44
CA PRO A 56 -11.86 15.41 -6.08
C PRO A 56 -10.41 15.37 -5.61
N LEU A 57 -9.60 16.29 -6.15
CA LEU A 57 -8.19 16.40 -5.77
C LEU A 57 -8.09 16.49 -4.24
N PRO A 58 -7.17 15.74 -3.61
CA PRO A 58 -7.02 15.76 -2.16
C PRO A 58 -6.75 17.20 -1.71
N PRO A 59 -7.51 17.74 -0.73
CA PRO A 59 -7.27 19.10 -0.28
C PRO A 59 -5.90 19.16 0.37
N ASN A 60 -5.05 20.10 -0.07
CA ASN A 60 -3.73 20.29 0.52
C ASN A 60 -3.89 21.01 1.88
N PHE A 61 -4.23 20.26 2.94
CA PHE A 61 -4.59 20.85 4.23
C PHE A 61 -3.36 21.52 4.87
N PRO A 62 -3.43 22.83 5.20
CA PRO A 62 -2.33 23.53 5.83
C PRO A 62 -2.07 22.97 7.24
N ARG A 63 -0.80 22.94 7.64
CA ARG A 63 -0.44 22.64 9.03
C ARG A 63 -1.07 23.67 9.96
N GLY A 64 -1.79 23.20 10.98
CA GLY A 64 -2.46 24.05 11.97
C GLY A 64 -2.26 23.56 13.40
N PRO A 65 -2.58 24.40 14.40
CA PRO A 65 -2.70 23.93 15.78
C PRO A 65 -3.85 22.92 15.89
N ALA A 66 -3.69 21.94 16.77
CA ALA A 66 -4.75 21.01 17.15
C ALA A 66 -4.94 21.01 18.68
N THR A 67 -5.99 20.35 19.15
CA THR A 67 -6.06 19.83 20.52
C THR A 67 -6.11 18.32 20.46
N ILE A 68 -5.49 17.63 21.41
CA ILE A 68 -5.48 16.18 21.52
C ILE A 68 -5.62 15.81 23.00
N GLU A 69 -6.67 15.08 23.33
CA GLU A 69 -6.85 14.36 24.59
C GLU A 69 -6.83 12.87 24.26
N ALA A 70 -6.15 12.04 25.05
CA ALA A 70 -6.11 10.60 24.80
C ALA A 70 -5.98 9.78 26.08
N THR A 71 -6.41 8.52 26.01
CA THR A 71 -6.12 7.51 27.02
C THR A 71 -5.55 6.25 26.39
N LEU A 72 -4.69 5.55 27.13
CA LEU A 72 -4.18 4.22 26.81
C LEU A 72 -4.38 3.33 28.04
N ASP A 73 -5.04 2.19 27.87
CA ASP A 73 -5.47 1.31 28.97
C ASP A 73 -6.23 2.06 30.09
N GLY A 74 -7.04 3.07 29.72
CA GLY A 74 -7.75 3.97 30.64
C GLY A 74 -6.90 5.03 31.33
N HIS A 75 -5.58 5.05 31.12
CA HIS A 75 -4.67 6.04 31.71
C HIS A 75 -4.53 7.25 30.78
N PRO A 76 -4.67 8.50 31.27
CA PRO A 76 -4.58 9.69 30.43
C PRO A 76 -3.14 9.91 29.93
N LEU A 77 -3.02 10.25 28.65
CA LEU A 77 -1.75 10.62 28.02
C LEU A 77 -1.62 12.15 27.98
N THR A 78 -0.40 12.65 28.23
CA THR A 78 -0.08 14.08 28.14
C THR A 78 0.83 14.31 26.94
N PHE A 79 0.52 15.32 26.14
CA PHE A 79 1.24 15.65 24.92
C PHE A 79 1.62 17.13 24.85
N SER A 80 2.76 17.43 24.25
CA SER A 80 3.19 18.79 23.91
C SER A 80 3.01 19.08 22.41
N ASP A 81 2.69 20.34 22.12
CA ASP A 81 2.56 20.91 20.77
C ASP A 81 1.74 20.07 19.76
N PRO A 82 0.48 19.71 20.09
CA PRO A 82 -0.41 19.03 19.16
C PRO A 82 -0.65 19.86 17.88
N VAL A 83 -0.39 19.25 16.73
CA VAL A 83 -0.62 19.83 15.41
C VAL A 83 -1.48 18.92 14.54
N CYS A 84 -2.28 19.52 13.66
CA CYS A 84 -2.87 18.82 12.53
C CYS A 84 -2.15 19.19 11.22
N LEU A 85 -2.08 18.24 10.29
CA LEU A 85 -1.45 18.41 8.97
C LEU A 85 -2.20 17.61 7.88
N GLY A 86 -2.16 18.11 6.65
CA GLY A 86 -2.58 17.35 5.47
C GLY A 86 -1.44 16.57 4.84
N PHE A 87 -1.79 15.54 4.06
CA PHE A 87 -0.86 14.83 3.19
C PHE A 87 -1.16 15.18 1.74
N THR A 88 -0.16 15.67 1.00
CA THR A 88 -0.31 16.30 -0.33
C THR A 88 -0.91 15.41 -1.42
N GLU A 89 -0.90 14.09 -1.24
CA GLU A 89 -1.34 13.10 -2.22
C GLU A 89 -2.63 12.38 -1.80
N GLU A 90 -3.25 12.74 -0.67
CA GLU A 90 -4.33 11.96 -0.06
C GLU A 90 -5.41 12.81 0.62
N THR A 91 -6.64 12.29 0.64
CA THR A 91 -7.69 12.71 1.57
C THR A 91 -7.34 12.23 2.98
N THR A 92 -6.24 12.73 3.56
CA THR A 92 -5.75 12.30 4.86
C THR A 92 -5.41 13.50 5.74
N ILE A 93 -5.88 13.46 6.98
CA ILE A 93 -5.45 14.34 8.08
C ILE A 93 -4.57 13.56 9.06
N GLY A 94 -3.46 14.15 9.45
CA GLY A 94 -2.57 13.65 10.50
C GLY A 94 -2.69 14.50 11.75
N PHE A 95 -2.78 13.87 12.92
CA PHE A 95 -2.56 14.49 14.22
C PHE A 95 -1.22 14.03 14.77
N SER A 96 -0.36 14.97 15.18
CA SER A 96 0.98 14.67 15.67
C SER A 96 1.40 15.56 16.83
N THR A 97 2.29 15.05 17.68
CA THR A 97 2.85 15.72 18.86
C THR A 97 4.37 15.80 18.75
N ALA A 98 5.01 16.72 19.49
CA ALA A 98 6.46 16.89 19.40
C ALA A 98 7.24 15.60 19.79
N PRO A 99 8.45 15.36 19.23
CA PRO A 99 9.10 14.03 19.22
C PRO A 99 9.76 13.61 20.55
N GLN A 100 9.21 13.98 21.71
CA GLN A 100 9.75 13.61 23.03
C GLN A 100 8.82 12.64 23.78
N ALA A 101 9.34 11.45 24.11
CA ALA A 101 8.79 10.40 24.97
C ALA A 101 7.35 9.89 24.69
N SER A 102 6.36 10.78 24.75
CA SER A 102 4.96 10.52 24.40
C SER A 102 4.64 11.14 23.04
N SER A 103 5.05 10.47 21.96
CA SER A 103 4.60 10.82 20.62
C SER A 103 3.24 10.18 20.34
N LEU A 104 2.32 10.92 19.73
CA LEU A 104 1.15 10.36 19.05
C LEU A 104 1.24 10.70 17.57
N SER A 105 0.90 9.74 16.72
CA SER A 105 0.68 9.91 15.29
C SER A 105 -0.62 9.19 14.94
N LEU A 106 -1.64 9.94 14.57
CA LEU A 106 -2.93 9.41 14.14
C LEU A 106 -3.20 9.89 12.72
N ARG A 107 -3.37 8.95 11.80
CA ARG A 107 -3.59 9.19 10.37
C ARG A 107 -5.01 8.76 10.01
N LEU A 108 -5.88 9.72 9.67
CA LEU A 108 -7.27 9.47 9.29
C LEU A 108 -7.49 9.76 7.81
N ASP A 109 -8.08 8.82 7.08
CA ASP A 109 -8.64 9.04 5.75
C ASP A 109 -9.94 9.86 5.90
N THR A 110 -10.02 11.08 5.38
CA THR A 110 -11.16 12.00 5.55
C THR A 110 -12.30 11.76 4.57
N GLY A 111 -12.10 10.95 3.52
CA GLY A 111 -13.14 10.59 2.56
C GLY A 111 -13.97 9.39 3.02
N THR A 112 -13.33 8.46 3.74
CA THR A 112 -13.98 7.29 4.37
C THR A 112 -14.15 7.45 5.88
N SER A 113 -13.48 8.43 6.51
CA SER A 113 -13.37 8.63 7.95
C SER A 113 -12.95 7.37 8.69
N THR A 114 -11.80 6.84 8.28
CA THR A 114 -11.20 5.61 8.82
C THR A 114 -9.78 5.86 9.29
N VAL A 115 -9.34 5.09 10.29
CA VAL A 115 -7.92 5.10 10.68
C VAL A 115 -7.11 4.38 9.61
N ASN A 116 -6.13 5.08 9.02
CA ASN A 116 -5.06 4.50 8.19
C ASN A 116 -3.97 3.89 9.07
N GLU A 117 -3.57 4.63 10.12
CA GLU A 117 -2.61 4.23 11.15
C GLU A 117 -2.86 5.01 12.43
N ILE A 118 -2.62 4.37 13.57
CA ILE A 118 -2.33 5.05 14.83
C ILE A 118 -1.03 4.49 15.40
N SER A 119 -0.19 5.36 15.95
CA SER A 119 1.01 5.05 16.72
C SER A 119 1.10 5.93 17.96
N ILE A 120 1.42 5.33 19.10
CA ILE A 120 1.57 5.97 20.41
C ILE A 120 2.90 5.49 21.01
N GLY A 121 3.80 6.41 21.35
CA GLY A 121 5.08 6.11 21.97
C GLY A 121 4.90 5.44 23.34
N ALA A 122 5.71 4.42 23.63
CA ALA A 122 5.72 3.75 24.93
C ALA A 122 6.83 4.36 25.83
N PRO A 123 6.54 4.72 27.11
CA PRO A 123 7.53 5.30 28.02
C PRO A 123 8.79 4.44 28.22
N ASP A 124 8.62 3.12 28.27
CA ASP A 124 9.70 2.14 28.45
C ASP A 124 10.43 1.77 27.14
N GLY A 125 10.09 2.46 26.04
CA GLY A 125 10.59 2.20 24.69
C GLY A 125 9.64 1.35 23.84
N GLY A 126 9.74 1.53 22.51
CA GLY A 126 8.79 0.95 21.55
C GLY A 126 7.61 1.87 21.24
N MET A 127 6.61 1.34 20.54
CA MET A 127 5.37 2.03 20.21
C MET A 127 4.20 1.05 20.25
N TYR A 128 3.07 1.50 20.80
CA TYR A 128 1.77 0.87 20.57
C TYR A 128 1.22 1.36 19.24
N LEU A 129 0.80 0.46 18.36
CA LEU A 129 0.31 0.86 17.05
C LEU A 129 -0.76 -0.07 16.48
N TRP A 130 -1.44 0.43 15.45
CA TRP A 130 -2.38 -0.31 14.61
C TRP A 130 -2.37 0.30 13.20
N LYS A 131 -2.50 -0.54 12.15
CA LYS A 131 -2.47 -0.12 10.73
C LYS A 131 -3.56 -0.87 9.94
N THR A 132 -4.26 -0.21 9.02
CA THR A 132 -5.42 -0.82 8.32
C THR A 132 -5.10 -2.11 7.57
N TRP A 133 -3.91 -2.20 6.99
CA TRP A 133 -3.49 -3.35 6.18
C TRP A 133 -2.52 -4.27 6.92
N SER A 134 -2.65 -4.36 8.25
CA SER A 134 -1.76 -5.20 9.06
C SER A 134 -2.34 -6.55 9.47
N HIS A 135 -3.56 -6.87 9.04
CA HIS A 135 -4.33 -8.06 9.47
C HIS A 135 -4.50 -8.17 11.01
N LEU A 136 -4.25 -7.08 11.73
CA LEU A 136 -4.55 -6.95 13.15
C LEU A 136 -6.06 -6.83 13.37
N PRO A 137 -6.62 -7.48 14.41
CA PRO A 137 -8.06 -7.53 14.62
C PRO A 137 -8.63 -6.16 15.00
N SER A 138 -9.96 -6.03 14.85
CA SER A 138 -10.78 -4.89 15.31
C SER A 138 -10.29 -3.50 14.86
N PRO A 139 -10.66 -3.05 13.64
CA PRO A 139 -10.31 -1.70 13.19
C PRO A 139 -10.88 -0.63 14.14
N PRO A 140 -10.11 0.44 14.45
CA PRO A 140 -10.61 1.53 15.27
C PRO A 140 -11.84 2.21 14.66
N THR A 141 -12.74 2.61 15.54
CA THR A 141 -13.95 3.37 15.22
C THR A 141 -13.65 4.87 15.23
N VAL A 142 -14.30 5.62 14.35
CA VAL A 142 -14.17 7.08 14.24
C VAL A 142 -15.58 7.71 14.29
N VAL A 143 -15.76 8.69 15.18
CA VAL A 143 -16.97 9.52 15.30
C VAL A 143 -16.58 10.98 15.16
N VAL A 144 -17.26 11.68 14.26
CA VAL A 144 -16.90 13.03 13.80
C VAL A 144 -17.99 14.02 14.19
N GLN A 145 -17.61 15.12 14.84
CA GLN A 145 -18.52 16.16 15.31
C GLN A 145 -17.89 17.55 15.10
N GLY A 146 -18.33 18.28 14.07
CA GLY A 146 -17.67 19.53 13.67
C GLY A 146 -16.20 19.28 13.32
N SER A 147 -15.28 20.09 13.83
CA SER A 147 -13.82 19.91 13.69
C SER A 147 -13.21 18.81 14.58
N THR A 148 -14.02 18.08 15.36
CA THR A 148 -13.55 17.12 16.37
C THR A 148 -13.74 15.68 15.93
N TYR A 149 -12.71 14.88 16.15
CA TYR A 149 -12.63 13.45 15.88
C TYR A 149 -12.48 12.69 17.19
N ASN A 150 -13.41 11.78 17.47
CA ASN A 150 -13.32 10.83 18.56
C ASN A 150 -12.97 9.47 17.95
N VAL A 151 -11.81 8.94 18.29
CA VAL A 151 -11.28 7.67 17.78
C VAL A 151 -11.12 6.71 18.96
N SER A 152 -11.59 5.48 18.81
CA SER A 152 -11.42 4.46 19.85
C SER A 152 -11.22 3.07 19.24
N GLY A 153 -10.43 2.24 19.90
CA GLY A 153 -10.11 0.90 19.42
C GLY A 153 -9.04 0.23 20.28
N VAL A 154 -8.27 -0.66 19.66
CA VAL A 154 -7.13 -1.34 20.30
C VAL A 154 -5.85 -1.10 19.51
N VAL A 155 -4.74 -0.97 20.23
CA VAL A 155 -3.37 -0.91 19.70
C VAL A 155 -2.54 -2.03 20.30
N PHE A 156 -1.43 -2.36 19.65
CA PHE A 156 -0.58 -3.51 19.99
C PHE A 156 0.88 -3.04 20.11
N LEU A 157 1.61 -3.56 21.09
CA LEU A 157 3.00 -3.16 21.34
C LEU A 157 3.95 -3.77 20.30
N ASN A 158 4.67 -2.93 19.57
CA ASN A 158 5.58 -3.35 18.49
C ASN A 158 6.93 -3.96 18.96
N LEU A 159 7.01 -4.33 20.23
CA LEU A 159 8.18 -5.01 20.79
C LEU A 159 7.95 -6.50 21.03
N ASP A 160 6.68 -6.92 21.10
CA ASP A 160 6.27 -8.28 21.48
C ASP A 160 6.17 -9.20 20.25
N PRO A 161 7.03 -10.22 20.12
CA PRO A 161 6.88 -11.26 19.09
C PRO A 161 5.79 -12.29 19.45
N GLY A 162 5.29 -12.27 20.69
CA GLY A 162 4.25 -13.14 21.21
C GLY A 162 2.87 -12.86 20.61
N GLU A 163 1.82 -13.39 21.24
CA GLU A 163 0.45 -13.11 20.81
C GLU A 163 0.12 -11.62 20.99
N PRO A 164 -0.34 -10.89 19.94
CA PRO A 164 -0.55 -9.46 20.04
C PRO A 164 -1.59 -9.13 21.12
N LYS A 165 -1.14 -8.65 22.28
CA LYS A 165 -2.06 -8.25 23.35
C LYS A 165 -2.76 -6.94 22.97
N PRO A 166 -4.10 -6.91 22.84
CA PRO A 166 -4.83 -5.68 22.56
C PRO A 166 -4.81 -4.77 23.79
N ILE A 167 -4.37 -3.53 23.60
CA ILE A 167 -4.43 -2.47 24.61
C ILE A 167 -5.47 -1.44 24.14
N PRO A 168 -6.54 -1.17 24.91
CA PRO A 168 -7.58 -0.24 24.48
C PRO A 168 -7.07 1.21 24.52
N PHE A 169 -7.54 2.02 23.59
CA PHE A 169 -7.22 3.45 23.52
C PHE A 169 -8.44 4.30 23.18
N THR A 170 -8.39 5.57 23.59
CA THR A 170 -9.27 6.63 23.09
C THR A 170 -8.43 7.84 22.70
N VAL A 171 -8.85 8.56 21.66
CA VAL A 171 -8.27 9.84 21.24
C VAL A 171 -9.41 10.78 20.84
N THR A 172 -9.47 11.96 21.47
CA THR A 172 -10.31 13.08 21.05
C THR A 172 -9.39 14.16 20.50
N ALA A 173 -9.48 14.43 19.20
CA ALA A 173 -8.62 15.39 18.52
C ALA A 173 -9.42 16.41 17.72
N THR A 174 -9.08 17.70 17.83
CA THR A 174 -9.77 18.78 17.11
C THR A 174 -8.78 19.53 16.22
N CYS A 175 -9.16 19.77 14.95
CA CYS A 175 -8.38 20.58 14.01
C CYS A 175 -9.21 21.77 13.50
N PRO A 176 -9.06 22.98 14.06
CA PRO A 176 -9.81 24.16 13.62
C PRO A 176 -9.60 24.54 12.15
N ALA A 177 -8.47 24.16 11.56
CA ALA A 177 -8.19 24.36 10.13
C ALA A 177 -9.08 23.51 9.20
N TYR A 178 -9.83 22.54 9.75
CA TYR A 178 -10.73 21.67 8.99
C TYR A 178 -12.09 21.51 9.69
N PRO A 179 -13.02 22.48 9.51
CA PRO A 179 -14.28 22.55 10.26
C PRO A 179 -15.41 21.63 9.75
N HIS A 180 -15.25 21.00 8.59
CA HIS A 180 -16.31 20.20 7.93
C HIS A 180 -15.86 18.80 7.44
N PRO A 181 -15.25 17.96 8.29
CA PRO A 181 -15.09 16.54 7.99
C PRO A 181 -16.43 15.81 7.84
N GLN A 182 -16.45 14.74 7.03
CA GLN A 182 -17.63 13.90 6.85
C GLN A 182 -17.70 12.79 7.89
N GLN A 183 -18.86 12.59 8.52
CA GLN A 183 -19.11 11.41 9.36
C GLN A 183 -19.15 10.15 8.46
N PRO A 184 -18.45 9.06 8.81
CA PRO A 184 -18.55 7.81 8.07
C PRO A 184 -19.97 7.25 8.15
N SER A 185 -20.57 6.99 6.99
CA SER A 185 -21.90 6.39 6.85
C SER A 185 -21.87 4.86 6.75
N ALA A 186 -20.71 4.28 6.43
CA ALA A 186 -20.46 2.84 6.38
C ALA A 186 -18.97 2.56 6.67
N PRO A 187 -18.60 1.34 7.12
CA PRO A 187 -17.21 0.90 7.17
C PRO A 187 -16.54 0.96 5.78
N PRO A 188 -15.20 1.09 5.70
CA PRO A 188 -14.50 1.01 4.43
C PRO A 188 -14.69 -0.39 3.84
N LEU A 189 -14.98 -0.44 2.54
CA LEU A 189 -14.97 -1.70 1.82
C LEU A 189 -13.54 -2.27 1.82
N PRO A 190 -13.37 -3.59 2.02
CA PRO A 190 -12.08 -4.22 1.78
C PRO A 190 -11.70 -4.07 0.30
N PRO A 191 -10.40 -4.19 -0.03
CA PRO A 191 -9.92 -4.02 -1.38
C PRO A 191 -10.48 -5.13 -2.27
N THR A 192 -11.02 -4.79 -3.44
CA THR A 192 -11.44 -5.81 -4.40
C THR A 192 -10.20 -6.49 -5.00
N PRO A 193 -10.01 -7.81 -4.83
CA PRO A 193 -8.86 -8.50 -5.40
C PRO A 193 -8.95 -8.49 -6.93
N ASP A 194 -7.82 -8.25 -7.62
CA ASP A 194 -7.77 -8.46 -9.07
C ASP A 194 -7.93 -9.97 -9.37
N PRO A 195 -8.94 -10.39 -10.17
CA PRO A 195 -9.10 -11.79 -10.57
C PRO A 195 -8.01 -12.29 -11.53
N LYS A 196 -7.23 -11.40 -12.14
CA LYS A 196 -6.17 -11.71 -13.12
C LYS A 196 -4.77 -11.30 -12.67
N GLY A 197 -4.67 -10.49 -11.62
CA GLY A 197 -3.39 -10.04 -11.07
C GLY A 197 -2.66 -11.11 -10.25
N PRO A 198 -1.40 -10.85 -9.87
CA PRO A 198 -0.68 -11.66 -8.88
C PRO A 198 -1.44 -11.77 -7.56
N ARG A 199 -1.28 -12.90 -6.87
CA ARG A 199 -1.85 -13.13 -5.54
C ARG A 199 -0.79 -13.71 -4.62
N VAL A 200 -0.74 -13.24 -3.39
CA VAL A 200 0.21 -13.73 -2.38
C VAL A 200 -0.54 -13.94 -1.07
N ASN A 201 -0.50 -15.18 -0.60
CA ASN A 201 -0.84 -15.55 0.77
C ASN A 201 0.47 -15.78 1.51
N ALA A 202 0.64 -15.21 2.70
CA ALA A 202 1.78 -15.55 3.54
C ALA A 202 1.43 -15.54 5.02
N THR A 203 2.09 -16.40 5.77
CA THR A 203 2.06 -16.42 7.23
C THR A 203 3.45 -16.18 7.82
N VAL A 204 3.49 -15.65 9.03
CA VAL A 204 4.69 -15.53 9.87
C VAL A 204 4.33 -16.15 11.23
N ASP A 205 5.13 -17.09 11.71
CA ASP A 205 4.86 -17.85 12.94
C ASP A 205 3.46 -18.52 12.92
N GLY A 206 3.02 -18.96 11.72
CA GLY A 206 1.70 -19.53 11.47
C GLY A 206 0.54 -18.53 11.40
N ARG A 207 0.78 -17.23 11.63
CA ARG A 207 -0.24 -16.17 11.62
C ARG A 207 -0.32 -15.49 10.27
N VAL A 208 -1.52 -15.14 9.80
CA VAL A 208 -1.73 -14.44 8.53
C VAL A 208 -1.02 -13.09 8.52
N LEU A 209 -0.13 -12.90 7.55
CA LEU A 209 0.52 -11.62 7.24
C LEU A 209 -0.16 -10.92 6.06
N VAL A 210 -0.53 -11.70 5.03
CA VAL A 210 -1.24 -11.27 3.81
C VAL A 210 -2.12 -12.42 3.33
N ASP A 211 -3.32 -12.13 2.84
CA ASP A 211 -4.37 -13.12 2.54
C ASP A 211 -4.85 -13.13 1.08
N GLY A 212 -4.05 -12.55 0.18
CA GLY A 212 -4.35 -12.47 -1.25
C GLY A 212 -5.38 -11.40 -1.62
N THR A 213 -5.89 -10.62 -0.65
CA THR A 213 -6.60 -9.36 -0.92
C THR A 213 -5.66 -8.16 -1.04
N ASP A 214 -4.46 -8.27 -0.47
CA ASP A 214 -3.40 -7.28 -0.55
C ASP A 214 -2.86 -7.07 -1.98
N ALA A 215 -2.43 -5.85 -2.29
CA ALA A 215 -1.87 -5.51 -3.61
C ALA A 215 -0.49 -6.18 -3.82
N ALA A 216 -0.48 -7.23 -4.63
CA ALA A 216 0.70 -8.03 -4.93
C ALA A 216 1.27 -7.75 -6.32
N SER A 217 2.56 -8.02 -6.47
CA SER A 217 3.31 -7.91 -7.72
C SER A 217 4.31 -9.04 -7.85
N CYS A 218 4.48 -9.55 -9.08
CA CYS A 218 5.55 -10.48 -9.44
C CYS A 218 6.32 -9.87 -10.63
N ILE A 219 7.64 -9.73 -10.49
CA ILE A 219 8.51 -9.09 -11.49
C ILE A 219 9.72 -10.02 -11.72
N ARG A 220 10.03 -10.33 -12.97
CA ARG A 220 11.32 -10.97 -13.31
C ARG A 220 12.38 -9.89 -13.46
N GLU A 221 13.36 -9.91 -12.57
CA GLU A 221 14.45 -8.94 -12.54
C GLU A 221 15.50 -9.24 -13.64
N PRO A 222 16.33 -8.27 -14.06
CA PRO A 222 17.32 -8.47 -15.15
C PRO A 222 18.38 -9.55 -14.88
N ASN A 223 18.60 -9.91 -13.61
CA ASN A 223 19.49 -11.00 -13.19
C ASN A 223 18.85 -12.41 -13.35
N GLY A 224 17.60 -12.47 -13.82
CA GLY A 224 16.81 -13.69 -13.99
C GLY A 224 16.02 -14.12 -12.74
N SER A 225 16.15 -13.44 -11.60
CA SER A 225 15.39 -13.76 -10.39
C SER A 225 13.91 -13.38 -10.55
N LEU A 226 13.06 -14.04 -9.78
CA LEU A 226 11.66 -13.69 -9.58
C LEU A 226 11.53 -12.94 -8.25
N LYS A 227 11.09 -11.69 -8.33
CA LYS A 227 10.75 -10.86 -7.18
C LYS A 227 9.25 -10.83 -6.98
N ILE A 228 8.83 -11.29 -5.81
CA ILE A 228 7.46 -11.26 -5.32
C ILE A 228 7.40 -10.17 -4.27
N ALA A 229 6.49 -9.21 -4.42
CA ALA A 229 6.30 -8.15 -3.44
C ALA A 229 4.82 -7.89 -3.18
N VAL A 230 4.48 -7.77 -1.90
CA VAL A 230 3.21 -7.22 -1.43
C VAL A 230 3.52 -5.89 -0.75
N LYS A 231 2.78 -4.85 -1.16
CA LYS A 231 2.81 -3.54 -0.51
C LYS A 231 1.37 -3.06 -0.35
N PRO A 232 1.04 -2.33 0.73
CA PRO A 232 -0.22 -1.61 0.78
C PRO A 232 -0.34 -0.69 -0.45
N GLY A 233 -1.56 -0.47 -0.93
CA GLY A 233 -1.81 0.48 -2.02
C GLY A 233 -1.26 1.87 -1.70
N LEU A 234 -1.01 2.70 -2.73
CA LEU A 234 -0.42 4.03 -2.58
C LEU A 234 -1.14 4.81 -1.45
N GLY A 235 -0.34 5.31 -0.49
CA GLY A 235 -0.84 6.08 0.65
C GLY A 235 -1.41 5.28 1.83
N LYS A 236 -1.65 3.97 1.67
CA LYS A 236 -2.09 3.10 2.77
C LYS A 236 -0.89 2.52 3.54
N LEU A 237 -1.14 2.14 4.79
CA LEU A 237 -0.13 1.63 5.73
C LEU A 237 -0.54 0.25 6.25
N GLY A 238 0.44 -0.63 6.42
CA GLY A 238 0.24 -2.00 6.89
C GLY A 238 1.43 -2.91 6.58
N ASN A 239 1.14 -4.18 6.33
CA ASN A 239 2.13 -5.22 6.12
C ASN A 239 2.77 -5.10 4.74
N THR A 240 4.07 -5.36 4.71
CA THR A 240 4.91 -5.39 3.51
C THR A 240 5.63 -6.72 3.46
N LEU A 241 5.76 -7.27 2.26
CA LEU A 241 6.51 -8.49 2.01
C LEU A 241 7.32 -8.31 0.73
N THR A 242 8.54 -8.82 0.71
CA THR A 242 9.35 -8.92 -0.51
C THR A 242 10.22 -10.16 -0.44
N PHE A 243 10.12 -11.04 -1.43
CA PHE A 243 10.99 -12.19 -1.62
C PHE A 243 11.60 -12.14 -3.02
N GLU A 244 12.90 -12.29 -3.13
CA GLU A 244 13.63 -12.48 -4.38
C GLU A 244 14.15 -13.92 -4.43
N VAL A 245 13.73 -14.65 -5.47
CA VAL A 245 13.96 -16.09 -5.63
C VAL A 245 14.65 -16.35 -6.96
N LYS A 246 15.65 -17.22 -6.95
CA LYS A 246 16.37 -17.65 -8.17
C LYS A 246 16.88 -19.07 -8.01
N ASP A 247 16.75 -19.89 -9.05
CA ASP A 247 17.29 -21.25 -9.12
C ASP A 247 16.93 -22.08 -7.87
N ASP A 248 15.64 -22.03 -7.50
CA ASP A 248 15.02 -22.65 -6.31
C ASP A 248 15.61 -22.25 -4.93
N ALA A 249 16.37 -21.15 -4.88
CA ALA A 249 16.88 -20.53 -3.66
C ALA A 249 16.28 -19.14 -3.40
N VAL A 250 16.13 -18.78 -2.12
CA VAL A 250 15.79 -17.41 -1.71
C VAL A 250 17.08 -16.58 -1.62
N LEU A 251 17.19 -15.55 -2.46
CA LEU A 251 18.30 -14.60 -2.45
C LEU A 251 18.12 -13.55 -1.35
N HIS A 252 16.88 -13.11 -1.14
CA HIS A 252 16.48 -12.16 -0.12
C HIS A 252 15.01 -12.39 0.23
N GLY A 253 14.67 -12.35 1.51
CA GLY A 253 13.29 -12.29 1.99
C GLY A 253 13.17 -11.25 3.10
N TYR A 254 12.12 -10.44 3.04
CA TYR A 254 11.79 -9.40 4.01
C TYR A 254 10.28 -9.40 4.27
N VAL A 255 9.91 -9.29 5.54
CA VAL A 255 8.54 -8.96 5.95
C VAL A 255 8.59 -7.82 6.96
N GLY A 256 7.83 -6.76 6.70
CA GLY A 256 7.69 -5.60 7.58
C GLY A 256 6.23 -5.41 7.93
N GLY A 257 5.85 -5.77 9.14
CA GLY A 257 4.48 -5.71 9.62
C GLY A 257 4.14 -4.42 10.38
N ALA A 258 3.00 -4.46 11.06
CA ALA A 258 2.75 -3.56 12.18
C ALA A 258 3.78 -3.77 13.30
N LEU A 259 3.90 -5.00 13.81
CA LEU A 259 4.55 -5.29 15.11
C LEU A 259 5.99 -5.81 15.00
N PHE A 260 6.46 -6.10 13.79
CA PHE A 260 7.74 -6.77 13.56
C PHE A 260 8.35 -6.37 12.22
N ASN A 261 9.67 -6.53 12.11
CA ASN A 261 10.39 -6.49 10.85
C ASN A 261 11.43 -7.62 10.85
N TYR A 262 11.31 -8.53 9.88
CA TYR A 262 12.16 -9.72 9.75
C TYR A 262 12.82 -9.76 8.38
N THR A 263 14.05 -10.25 8.30
CA THR A 263 14.76 -10.49 7.02
C THR A 263 15.50 -11.84 7.02
N THR A 264 15.74 -12.41 5.84
CA THR A 264 16.63 -13.56 5.67
C THR A 264 18.06 -13.20 6.04
N ARG A 265 18.77 -14.15 6.66
CA ARG A 265 20.24 -14.20 6.60
C ARG A 265 20.69 -14.71 5.23
N VAL A 266 21.97 -14.57 4.90
CA VAL A 266 22.57 -15.10 3.66
C VAL A 266 23.72 -16.05 4.04
N PRO A 267 23.73 -17.32 3.59
CA PRO A 267 22.66 -17.99 2.83
C PRO A 267 21.36 -18.08 3.64
N ALA A 268 20.22 -18.05 2.93
CA ALA A 268 18.92 -18.20 3.55
C ALA A 268 18.65 -19.67 3.90
N ASP A 269 18.19 -19.92 5.12
CA ASP A 269 17.58 -21.20 5.48
C ASP A 269 16.14 -21.20 4.94
N ALA A 270 15.99 -21.72 3.72
CA ALA A 270 14.75 -21.66 2.96
C ALA A 270 14.63 -22.81 1.95
N SER A 271 13.39 -23.18 1.65
CA SER A 271 13.02 -24.11 0.58
C SER A 271 12.03 -23.43 -0.38
N VAL A 272 12.23 -23.62 -1.68
CA VAL A 272 11.33 -23.15 -2.73
C VAL A 272 10.80 -24.36 -3.51
N ALA A 273 9.52 -24.34 -3.84
CA ALA A 273 8.89 -25.29 -4.76
C ALA A 273 8.02 -24.54 -5.77
N LYS A 274 8.03 -24.97 -7.04
CA LYS A 274 7.24 -24.36 -8.12
C LYS A 274 6.25 -25.36 -8.72
N GLU A 275 4.98 -25.01 -8.72
CA GLU A 275 3.87 -25.78 -9.28
C GLU A 275 3.16 -24.96 -10.35
N GLY A 276 3.62 -25.06 -11.60
CA GLY A 276 3.12 -24.27 -12.72
C GLY A 276 3.36 -22.76 -12.49
N ASN A 277 2.28 -22.00 -12.27
CA ASN A 277 2.32 -20.56 -11.99
C ASN A 277 2.33 -20.23 -10.48
N ILE A 278 2.34 -21.24 -9.62
CA ILE A 278 2.35 -21.11 -8.17
C ILE A 278 3.77 -21.35 -7.66
N LEU A 279 4.22 -20.51 -6.74
CA LEU A 279 5.47 -20.65 -6.00
C LEU A 279 5.17 -20.78 -4.51
N HIS A 280 5.66 -21.86 -3.91
CA HIS A 280 5.66 -22.07 -2.47
C HIS A 280 7.06 -21.79 -1.92
N VAL A 281 7.15 -20.95 -0.91
CA VAL A 281 8.40 -20.61 -0.22
C VAL A 281 8.20 -20.86 1.26
N LYS A 282 9.13 -21.59 1.89
CA LYS A 282 9.28 -21.63 3.34
C LYS A 282 10.65 -21.08 3.69
N ALA A 283 10.73 -20.14 4.63
CA ALA A 283 11.99 -19.50 4.99
C ALA A 283 12.03 -19.09 6.45
N ASN A 284 13.19 -19.21 7.10
CA ASN A 284 13.42 -18.65 8.42
C ASN A 284 13.94 -17.21 8.30
N LEU A 285 13.16 -16.25 8.81
CA LEU A 285 13.54 -14.84 8.88
C LEU A 285 13.95 -14.45 10.31
N TYR A 286 14.69 -13.37 10.46
CA TYR A 286 15.27 -12.96 11.74
C TYR A 286 14.95 -11.50 12.04
N ARG A 287 14.65 -11.19 13.31
CA ARG A 287 14.34 -9.83 13.77
C ARG A 287 15.52 -8.91 13.56
N ILE A 288 15.26 -7.75 12.95
CA ILE A 288 16.13 -6.59 13.00
C ILE A 288 15.43 -5.49 13.77
N TYR A 289 16.06 -5.03 14.86
CA TYR A 289 15.58 -3.90 15.65
C TYR A 289 16.76 -3.04 16.09
N GLN A 290 16.69 -1.73 15.86
CA GLN A 290 17.76 -0.77 16.21
C GLN A 290 19.17 -1.22 15.76
N ASN A 291 19.30 -1.68 14.50
CA ASN A 291 20.54 -2.21 13.90
C ASN A 291 21.13 -3.46 14.59
N LYS A 292 20.36 -4.15 15.44
CA LYS A 292 20.71 -5.47 16.00
C LYS A 292 19.88 -6.56 15.33
N SER A 293 20.54 -7.64 14.93
CA SER A 293 19.90 -8.90 14.56
C SER A 293 19.73 -9.81 15.77
N TYR A 294 18.62 -10.54 15.83
CA TYR A 294 18.35 -11.54 16.87
C TYR A 294 18.45 -12.95 16.26
N ASP A 295 18.83 -13.94 17.07
CA ASP A 295 19.09 -15.32 16.60
C ASP A 295 17.85 -16.22 16.58
N GLU A 296 16.73 -15.77 17.14
CA GLU A 296 15.44 -16.45 17.06
C GLU A 296 14.91 -16.43 15.61
N PRO A 297 14.68 -17.60 14.98
CA PRO A 297 14.11 -17.70 13.66
C PRO A 297 12.59 -17.62 13.71
N HIS A 298 12.01 -16.80 12.84
CA HIS A 298 10.58 -16.68 12.60
C HIS A 298 10.24 -17.38 11.27
N PRO A 299 9.63 -18.58 11.29
CA PRO A 299 9.22 -19.27 10.08
C PRO A 299 8.17 -18.47 9.30
N VAL A 300 8.43 -18.28 8.01
CA VAL A 300 7.51 -17.68 7.04
C VAL A 300 7.14 -18.70 5.99
N GLU A 301 5.84 -18.89 5.78
CA GLU A 301 5.32 -19.69 4.67
C GLU A 301 4.59 -18.76 3.70
N LEU A 302 5.01 -18.74 2.44
CA LEU A 302 4.45 -17.94 1.37
C LEU A 302 3.96 -18.83 0.23
N THR A 303 2.78 -18.53 -0.29
CA THR A 303 2.26 -19.06 -1.55
C THR A 303 1.94 -17.89 -2.47
N ALA A 304 2.69 -17.76 -3.57
CA ALA A 304 2.51 -16.72 -4.55
C ALA A 304 2.05 -17.30 -5.89
N THR A 305 0.92 -16.83 -6.40
CA THR A 305 0.48 -17.09 -7.77
C THR A 305 0.88 -15.92 -8.64
N CYS A 306 1.72 -16.17 -9.64
CA CYS A 306 2.27 -15.16 -10.55
C CYS A 306 1.83 -15.44 -12.00
N PRO A 307 0.69 -14.88 -12.48
CA PRO A 307 0.21 -15.11 -13.83
C PRO A 307 1.17 -14.53 -14.89
N GLY A 308 1.47 -15.33 -15.93
CA GLY A 308 2.21 -14.87 -17.12
C GLY A 308 3.74 -14.82 -17.01
N LEU A 309 4.35 -15.59 -16.09
CA LEU A 309 5.79 -15.60 -15.79
C LEU A 309 6.50 -16.96 -15.97
#